data_AF-M3XGL5-F1
#
_entry.id   AF-M3XGL5-F1
#
_cell.length_a   1.000
_cell.length_b   1.000
_cell.length_c   1.000
_cell.angle_alpha   90.00
_cell.angle_beta   90.00
_cell.angle_gamma   90.00
#
_symmetry.space_group_name_H-M   'P 1'
#
loop_
_entity.id
_entity.type
_entity.pdbx_description
1 polymer ?
#
loop_
_entity_poly.entity_id
_entity_poly.type
_entity_poly.pdbx_seq_one_letter_code
_entity_poly.pdbx_strand_id
1 'polypeptide(L)'
;MCIIRANFRMRNLKFWLLFLLCLTVEGVLSGSAKKNSKGFIAEDKDSIEESVLTGGLTTVFLPLVYIIIFITGLPANGIALWVFLFRTEKKHPAVIYMANLALADLLFIIWFPLKIAYHINGNNWIYGDGLCKVLVGFFYGNMYCSILFITCLSVQRYWVVVDPLSQTKRKTGIAFGISIAIWIIVSLGTIPLYLVDQTVPRPNLNITTCHDVLPRDVLTNNLFSYFLSLAIGVFFFPAVLTTVVYVLMIRVLSSSVTEEHVGKQRRRAIKLIVVVLVLYLVCFAPSNILLVVHYSLIKYKAYSNVYAGYITVLCLSSLNSCIDPFIYYFVSKDFRDHVKNALICRSVRTVKRMQVSFTSLKYSKRSNIYTSSSGSTSNTNC
;
A
#
# COMPACT_ATOMS: atom_id res chain seq x y z
N MET A 1 -6.17 -21.22 33.52
CA MET A 1 -5.65 -20.50 32.32
C MET A 1 -6.67 -20.38 31.16
N CYS A 2 -7.99 -20.50 31.41
CA CYS A 2 -9.05 -20.43 30.37
C CYS A 2 -9.98 -19.20 30.44
N ILE A 3 -9.93 -18.38 31.51
CA ILE A 3 -10.90 -17.28 31.69
C ILE A 3 -10.44 -15.95 31.06
N ILE A 4 -9.14 -15.79 30.77
CA ILE A 4 -8.59 -14.56 30.14
C ILE A 4 -8.78 -14.58 28.60
N ARG A 5 -9.07 -15.72 27.98
CA ARG A 5 -9.19 -15.86 26.51
C ARG A 5 -10.54 -15.41 25.94
N ALA A 6 -11.59 -15.31 26.75
CA ALA A 6 -12.94 -14.98 26.29
C ALA A 6 -13.26 -13.47 26.29
N ASN A 7 -12.69 -12.71 27.24
CA ASN A 7 -13.02 -11.28 27.41
C ASN A 7 -12.38 -10.34 26.38
N PHE A 8 -11.35 -10.77 25.65
CA PHE A 8 -10.69 -9.96 24.63
C PHE A 8 -11.35 -10.02 23.24
N ARG A 9 -12.33 -10.94 23.05
CA ARG A 9 -12.83 -11.33 21.72
C ARG A 9 -14.02 -10.52 21.20
N MET A 10 -14.73 -9.75 22.04
CA MET A 10 -15.90 -8.95 21.59
C MET A 10 -15.89 -7.47 22.00
N ARG A 11 -15.11 -7.04 22.99
CA ARG A 11 -15.03 -5.60 23.36
C ARG A 11 -14.21 -4.75 22.38
N ASN A 12 -13.23 -5.33 21.69
CA ASN A 12 -12.34 -4.57 20.80
C ASN A 12 -12.98 -4.21 19.46
N LEU A 13 -13.80 -5.07 18.83
CA LEU A 13 -14.38 -4.73 17.51
C LEU A 13 -15.35 -3.54 17.57
N LYS A 14 -16.11 -3.41 18.67
CA LYS A 14 -16.96 -2.24 18.95
C LYS A 14 -16.12 -1.00 19.28
N PHE A 15 -15.03 -1.15 20.05
CA PHE A 15 -14.09 -0.05 20.33
C PHE A 15 -13.45 0.50 19.05
N TRP A 16 -13.06 -0.37 18.12
CA TRP A 16 -12.48 0.02 16.83
C TRP A 16 -13.49 0.70 15.87
N LEU A 17 -14.75 0.23 15.84
CA LEU A 17 -15.83 0.85 15.05
C LEU A 17 -16.31 2.19 15.66
N LEU A 18 -16.43 2.29 16.99
CA LEU A 18 -16.79 3.54 17.67
C LEU A 18 -15.66 4.58 17.64
N PHE A 19 -14.39 4.18 17.62
CA PHE A 19 -13.26 5.10 17.57
C PHE A 19 -13.01 5.66 16.16
N LEU A 20 -13.25 4.87 15.10
CA LEU A 20 -13.27 5.36 13.72
C LEU A 20 -14.42 6.35 13.45
N LEU A 21 -15.54 6.20 14.17
CA LEU A 21 -16.67 7.16 14.16
C LEU A 21 -16.43 8.41 15.02
N CYS A 22 -15.48 8.38 15.96
CA CYS A 22 -15.19 9.50 16.86
C CYS A 22 -14.22 10.54 16.26
N LEU A 23 -13.63 10.26 15.08
CA LEU A 23 -12.71 11.17 14.40
C LEU A 23 -13.40 12.33 13.64
N THR A 24 -14.72 12.48 13.75
CA THR A 24 -15.48 13.51 13.00
C THR A 24 -15.90 14.74 13.79
N VAL A 25 -15.49 14.95 15.05
CA VAL A 25 -15.91 16.16 15.78
C VAL A 25 -14.82 16.69 16.72
N GLU A 26 -14.55 17.99 16.58
CA GLU A 26 -13.77 18.93 17.41
C GLU A 26 -12.24 18.99 17.16
N GLY A 27 -11.61 20.17 17.08
CA GLY A 27 -12.03 21.47 17.59
C GLY A 27 -11.37 22.67 16.91
N VAL A 28 -12.18 23.72 16.84
CA VAL A 28 -11.83 25.14 16.72
C VAL A 28 -11.02 25.56 17.93
N LEU A 29 -9.93 26.33 17.75
CA LEU A 29 -9.63 27.55 18.51
C LEU A 29 -8.38 28.28 18.01
N SER A 30 -8.43 29.59 18.19
CA SER A 30 -7.71 30.68 17.54
C SER A 30 -6.30 30.95 18.11
N GLY A 31 -5.47 31.67 17.33
CA GLY A 31 -4.21 32.23 17.80
C GLY A 31 -3.48 33.04 16.72
N SER A 32 -3.72 34.36 16.70
CA SER A 32 -3.08 35.34 15.83
C SER A 32 -1.67 35.72 16.34
N ALA A 33 -0.69 35.82 15.44
CA ALA A 33 0.50 36.65 15.66
C ALA A 33 1.11 37.12 14.33
N LYS A 34 1.06 38.44 14.11
CA LYS A 34 1.68 39.18 13.00
C LYS A 34 3.14 39.48 13.34
N LYS A 35 4.09 39.31 12.42
CA LYS A 35 5.35 40.10 12.43
C LYS A 35 5.89 40.33 11.02
N ASN A 36 6.11 41.61 10.71
CA ASN A 36 6.59 42.15 9.44
C ASN A 36 8.12 42.07 9.35
N SER A 37 8.63 41.44 8.29
CA SER A 37 9.93 41.73 7.66
C SER A 37 9.89 41.15 6.24
N LYS A 38 9.34 41.91 5.28
CA LYS A 38 8.85 41.39 3.98
C LYS A 38 9.72 41.72 2.76
N GLY A 39 10.70 42.62 2.87
CA GLY A 39 11.46 43.10 1.71
C GLY A 39 12.62 42.19 1.31
N PHE A 40 13.65 42.09 2.15
CA PHE A 40 14.92 41.45 1.80
C PHE A 40 14.89 39.91 1.84
N ILE A 41 14.01 39.32 2.64
CA ILE A 41 13.91 37.86 2.77
C ILE A 41 13.02 37.25 1.66
N ALA A 42 12.30 38.04 0.87
CA ALA A 42 11.44 37.48 -0.19
C ALA A 42 12.26 37.03 -1.41
N GLU A 43 13.26 37.82 -1.81
CA GLU A 43 14.15 37.51 -2.95
C GLU A 43 15.00 36.25 -2.72
N ASP A 44 15.52 36.03 -1.51
CA ASP A 44 16.35 34.86 -1.19
C ASP A 44 15.53 33.57 -0.98
N LYS A 45 14.20 33.67 -0.83
CA LYS A 45 13.30 32.52 -0.66
C LYS A 45 12.90 31.89 -1.98
N ASP A 46 12.53 32.73 -2.94
CA ASP A 46 12.10 32.27 -4.25
C ASP A 46 13.30 31.67 -5.02
N SER A 47 14.52 32.17 -4.77
CA SER A 47 15.76 31.66 -5.37
C SER A 47 16.07 30.19 -5.03
N ILE A 48 15.86 29.75 -3.78
CA ILE A 48 16.13 28.37 -3.35
C ILE A 48 15.12 27.41 -3.97
N GLU A 49 13.82 27.73 -3.94
CA GLU A 49 12.79 26.90 -4.58
C GLU A 49 13.01 26.79 -6.09
N GLU A 50 13.34 27.90 -6.75
CA GLU A 50 13.63 27.93 -8.19
C GLU A 50 14.89 27.11 -8.54
N SER A 51 15.92 27.13 -7.68
CA SER A 51 17.11 26.28 -7.87
C SER A 51 16.80 24.78 -7.76
N VAL A 52 15.85 24.39 -6.91
CA VAL A 52 15.41 22.99 -6.75
C VAL A 52 14.51 22.57 -7.93
N LEU A 53 13.62 23.46 -8.38
CA LEU A 53 12.73 23.23 -9.51
C LEU A 53 13.47 23.17 -10.85
N THR A 54 14.63 23.81 -10.98
CA THR A 54 15.46 23.73 -12.20
C THR A 54 16.57 22.67 -12.09
N GLY A 55 16.87 22.22 -10.86
CA GLY A 55 17.95 21.27 -10.59
C GLY A 55 17.67 19.84 -11.04
N GLY A 56 18.76 19.08 -11.26
CA GLY A 56 18.69 17.67 -11.69
C GLY A 56 18.00 16.73 -10.69
N LEU A 57 17.78 17.15 -9.45
CA LEU A 57 16.95 16.41 -8.49
C LEU A 57 15.55 16.20 -9.04
N THR A 58 14.88 17.28 -9.46
CA THR A 58 13.48 17.23 -9.89
C THR A 58 13.34 16.84 -11.35
N THR A 59 14.26 17.25 -12.22
CA THR A 59 14.17 17.03 -13.67
C THR A 59 14.81 15.73 -14.16
N VAL A 60 15.65 15.08 -13.34
CA VAL A 60 16.33 13.82 -13.71
C VAL A 60 16.06 12.72 -12.68
N PHE A 61 16.38 12.94 -11.41
CA PHE A 61 16.27 11.88 -10.40
C PHE A 61 14.82 11.43 -10.15
N LEU A 62 13.89 12.37 -9.93
CA LEU A 62 12.47 12.04 -9.75
C LEU A 62 11.86 11.25 -10.92
N PRO A 63 11.94 11.71 -12.18
CA PRO A 63 11.34 10.99 -13.29
C PRO A 63 11.97 9.62 -13.50
N LEU A 64 13.29 9.45 -13.27
CA LEU A 64 13.92 8.13 -13.31
C LEU A 64 13.32 7.16 -12.27
N VAL A 65 13.14 7.61 -11.03
CA VAL A 65 12.52 6.80 -9.98
C VAL A 65 11.07 6.48 -10.34
N TYR A 66 10.30 7.44 -10.83
CA TYR A 66 8.92 7.20 -11.27
C TYR A 66 8.84 6.24 -12.48
N ILE A 67 9.75 6.32 -13.45
CA ILE A 67 9.83 5.34 -14.54
C ILE A 67 10.06 3.94 -13.99
N ILE A 68 11.01 3.76 -13.06
CA ILE A 68 11.27 2.47 -12.41
C ILE A 68 10.01 1.95 -11.70
N ILE A 69 9.30 2.81 -10.97
CA ILE A 69 8.06 2.44 -10.29
C ILE A 69 6.97 2.05 -11.28
N PHE A 70 6.84 2.78 -12.39
CA PHE A 70 5.83 2.46 -13.41
C PHE A 70 6.09 1.10 -14.06
N ILE A 71 7.33 0.84 -14.51
CA ILE A 71 7.68 -0.42 -15.20
C ILE A 71 7.65 -1.64 -14.28
N THR A 72 7.88 -1.48 -12.97
CA THR A 72 7.90 -2.60 -12.01
C THR A 72 6.58 -2.75 -11.25
N GLY A 73 6.05 -1.64 -10.71
CA GLY A 73 4.87 -1.60 -9.88
C GLY A 73 3.59 -1.92 -10.65
N LEU A 74 3.40 -1.38 -11.86
CA LEU A 74 2.18 -1.60 -12.64
C LEU A 74 1.96 -3.09 -12.97
N PRO A 75 2.91 -3.82 -13.60
CA PRO A 75 2.71 -5.24 -13.90
C PRO A 75 2.62 -6.10 -12.62
N ALA A 76 3.43 -5.81 -11.59
CA ALA A 76 3.44 -6.61 -10.38
C ALA A 76 2.10 -6.52 -9.62
N ASN A 77 1.55 -5.32 -9.44
CA ASN A 77 0.25 -5.13 -8.81
C ASN A 77 -0.91 -5.58 -9.70
N GLY A 78 -0.78 -5.45 -11.03
CA GLY A 78 -1.75 -5.98 -11.98
C GLY A 78 -1.89 -7.50 -11.90
N ILE A 79 -0.76 -8.22 -11.88
CA ILE A 79 -0.74 -9.68 -11.69
C ILE A 79 -1.28 -10.04 -10.30
N ALA A 80 -0.88 -9.30 -9.25
CA ALA A 80 -1.36 -9.55 -7.89
C ALA A 80 -2.88 -9.45 -7.79
N LEU A 81 -3.45 -8.35 -8.30
CA LEU A 81 -4.89 -8.13 -8.30
C LEU A 81 -5.62 -9.21 -9.09
N TRP A 82 -5.11 -9.56 -10.29
CA TRP A 82 -5.69 -10.65 -11.08
C TRP A 82 -5.66 -12.00 -10.34
N VAL A 83 -4.55 -12.36 -9.69
CA VAL A 83 -4.47 -13.59 -8.89
C VAL A 83 -5.49 -13.55 -7.75
N PHE A 84 -5.54 -12.46 -6.99
CA PHE A 84 -6.43 -12.36 -5.84
C PHE A 84 -7.90 -12.36 -6.21
N LEU A 85 -8.27 -11.80 -7.37
CA LEU A 85 -9.65 -11.77 -7.86
C LEU A 85 -10.06 -13.08 -8.53
N PHE A 86 -9.23 -13.63 -9.41
CA PHE A 86 -9.66 -14.72 -10.31
C PHE A 86 -9.00 -16.07 -10.05
N ARG A 87 -7.87 -16.14 -9.33
CA ARG A 87 -7.13 -17.39 -9.09
C ARG A 87 -7.20 -17.89 -7.65
N THR A 88 -7.42 -17.01 -6.69
CA THR A 88 -7.61 -17.41 -5.29
C THR A 88 -9.05 -17.82 -5.04
N GLU A 89 -9.30 -19.13 -5.01
CA GLU A 89 -10.64 -19.72 -4.76
C GLU A 89 -11.17 -19.40 -3.35
N LYS A 90 -10.30 -19.41 -2.35
CA LYS A 90 -10.67 -19.15 -0.94
C LYS A 90 -10.43 -17.69 -0.59
N LYS A 91 -11.49 -16.88 -0.60
CA LYS A 91 -11.46 -15.47 -0.18
C LYS A 91 -11.32 -15.37 1.35
N HIS A 92 -10.09 -15.38 1.83
CA HIS A 92 -9.75 -15.11 3.23
C HIS A 92 -9.53 -13.59 3.44
N PRO A 93 -9.78 -13.02 4.63
CA PRO A 93 -9.54 -11.61 4.94
C PRO A 93 -8.23 -11.01 4.41
N ALA A 94 -7.12 -11.73 4.54
CA ALA A 94 -5.82 -11.28 4.04
C ALA A 94 -5.82 -11.04 2.51
N VAL A 95 -6.51 -11.87 1.74
CA VAL A 95 -6.63 -11.74 0.28
C VAL A 95 -7.42 -10.49 -0.08
N ILE A 96 -8.45 -10.15 0.70
CA ILE A 96 -9.25 -8.93 0.51
C ILE A 96 -8.38 -7.70 0.75
N TYR A 97 -7.62 -7.64 1.85
CA TYR A 97 -6.74 -6.51 2.13
C TYR A 97 -5.63 -6.38 1.08
N MET A 98 -5.00 -7.48 0.66
CA MET A 98 -3.98 -7.45 -0.39
C MET A 98 -4.55 -7.04 -1.76
N ALA A 99 -5.78 -7.44 -2.09
CA ALA A 99 -6.44 -7.01 -3.32
C ALA A 99 -6.75 -5.50 -3.32
N ASN A 100 -7.20 -4.95 -2.19
CA ASN A 100 -7.41 -3.51 -2.08
C ASN A 100 -6.10 -2.72 -2.06
N LEU A 101 -5.04 -3.26 -1.47
CA LEU A 101 -3.70 -2.68 -1.53
C LEU A 101 -3.22 -2.59 -2.98
N ALA A 102 -3.28 -3.71 -3.73
CA ALA A 102 -2.92 -3.74 -5.14
C ALA A 102 -3.81 -2.83 -6.00
N LEU A 103 -5.10 -2.68 -5.67
CA LEU A 103 -5.99 -1.75 -6.35
C LEU A 103 -5.60 -0.29 -6.10
N ALA A 104 -5.27 0.07 -4.85
CA ALA A 104 -4.80 1.42 -4.52
C ALA A 104 -3.49 1.76 -5.26
N ASP A 105 -2.56 0.80 -5.31
CA ASP A 105 -1.31 0.94 -6.06
C ASP A 105 -1.56 1.19 -7.56
N LEU A 106 -2.46 0.41 -8.18
CA LEU A 106 -2.78 0.56 -9.61
C LEU A 106 -3.46 1.90 -9.92
N LEU A 107 -4.41 2.32 -9.07
CA LEU A 107 -5.09 3.60 -9.20
C LEU A 107 -4.15 4.79 -9.05
N PHE A 108 -3.02 4.61 -8.37
CA PHE A 108 -1.97 5.61 -8.26
C PHE A 108 -0.97 5.55 -9.44
N ILE A 109 -0.45 4.36 -9.76
CA ILE A 109 0.60 4.18 -10.76
C ILE A 109 0.11 4.52 -12.19
N ILE A 110 -1.18 4.34 -12.49
CA ILE A 110 -1.73 4.61 -13.83
C ILE A 110 -1.50 6.07 -14.29
N TRP A 111 -1.34 7.00 -13.35
CA TRP A 111 -1.10 8.43 -13.62
C TRP A 111 0.37 8.82 -13.76
N PHE A 112 1.31 7.89 -13.54
CA PHE A 112 2.74 8.17 -13.59
C PHE A 112 3.24 8.68 -14.93
N PRO A 113 2.73 8.25 -16.11
CA PRO A 113 3.18 8.81 -17.38
C PRO A 113 3.05 10.33 -17.44
N LEU A 114 1.96 10.90 -16.88
CA LEU A 114 1.76 12.34 -16.80
C LEU A 114 2.70 13.00 -15.79
N LYS A 115 2.91 12.35 -14.64
CA LYS A 115 3.85 12.83 -13.61
C LYS A 115 5.30 12.84 -14.09
N ILE A 116 5.70 11.82 -14.85
CA ILE A 116 7.02 11.70 -15.47
C ILE A 116 7.18 12.80 -16.52
N ALA A 117 6.19 12.98 -17.42
CA ALA A 117 6.23 14.03 -18.42
C ALA A 117 6.33 15.44 -17.81
N TYR A 118 5.63 15.69 -16.70
CA TYR A 118 5.72 16.92 -15.93
C TYR A 118 7.15 17.23 -15.47
N HIS A 119 7.82 16.28 -14.83
CA HIS A 119 9.19 16.48 -14.34
C HIS A 119 10.21 16.61 -15.47
N ILE A 120 10.07 15.82 -16.55
CA ILE A 120 10.94 15.92 -17.74
C ILE A 120 10.78 17.27 -18.44
N ASN A 121 9.57 17.83 -18.44
CA ASN A 121 9.27 19.16 -19.00
C ASN A 121 9.65 20.31 -18.05
N GLY A 122 10.65 20.12 -17.18
CA GLY A 122 11.12 21.15 -16.26
C GLY A 122 10.11 21.53 -15.17
N ASN A 123 9.35 20.55 -14.66
CA ASN A 123 8.28 20.76 -13.68
C ASN A 123 7.18 21.72 -14.20
N ASN A 124 6.84 21.61 -15.48
CA ASN A 124 5.79 22.40 -16.12
C ASN A 124 4.54 21.56 -16.42
N TRP A 125 3.46 21.84 -15.69
CA TRP A 125 2.18 21.16 -15.77
C TRP A 125 1.25 21.83 -16.78
N ILE A 126 0.97 21.13 -17.89
CA ILE A 126 0.18 21.65 -19.01
C ILE A 126 -1.20 21.00 -19.16
N TYR A 127 -1.59 20.12 -18.22
CA TYR A 127 -2.80 19.29 -18.35
C TYR A 127 -4.01 19.84 -17.58
N GLY A 128 -3.91 21.06 -17.05
CA GLY A 128 -4.96 21.72 -16.28
C GLY A 128 -5.04 21.29 -14.81
N ASP A 129 -5.60 22.17 -13.98
CA ASP A 129 -5.67 22.00 -12.51
C ASP A 129 -6.48 20.77 -12.08
N GLY A 130 -7.58 20.45 -12.77
CA GLY A 130 -8.41 19.29 -12.46
C GLY A 130 -7.62 17.97 -12.49
N LEU A 131 -6.73 17.79 -13.47
CA LEU A 131 -5.91 16.58 -13.57
C LEU A 131 -4.75 16.59 -12.55
N CYS A 132 -4.23 17.77 -12.20
CA CYS A 132 -3.29 17.90 -11.08
C CYS A 132 -3.92 17.43 -9.77
N LYS A 133 -5.13 17.89 -9.46
CA LYS A 133 -5.94 17.45 -8.31
C LYS A 133 -6.15 15.93 -8.28
N VAL A 134 -6.43 15.32 -9.43
CA VAL A 134 -6.54 13.84 -9.55
C VAL A 134 -5.24 13.14 -9.19
N LEU A 135 -4.10 13.57 -9.74
CA LEU A 135 -2.78 12.98 -9.43
C LEU A 135 -2.47 13.09 -7.93
N VAL A 136 -2.69 14.26 -7.35
CA VAL A 136 -2.45 14.55 -5.92
C VAL A 136 -3.36 13.69 -5.05
N GLY A 137 -4.65 13.62 -5.38
CA GLY A 137 -5.64 12.85 -4.64
C GLY A 137 -5.31 11.34 -4.64
N PHE A 138 -4.96 10.76 -5.78
CA PHE A 138 -4.55 9.35 -5.84
C PHE A 138 -3.20 9.09 -5.17
N PHE A 139 -2.27 10.05 -5.16
CA PHE A 139 -1.01 9.93 -4.41
C PHE A 139 -1.24 9.80 -2.90
N TYR A 140 -1.95 10.75 -2.29
CA TYR A 140 -2.26 10.68 -0.85
C TYR A 140 -3.24 9.56 -0.53
N GLY A 141 -4.19 9.31 -1.43
CA GLY A 141 -5.11 8.18 -1.33
C GLY A 141 -4.36 6.86 -1.23
N ASN A 142 -3.39 6.62 -2.11
CA ASN A 142 -2.55 5.43 -2.05
C ASN A 142 -1.73 5.34 -0.76
N MET A 143 -1.08 6.45 -0.35
CA MET A 143 -0.26 6.48 0.86
C MET A 143 -1.07 6.03 2.09
N TYR A 144 -2.25 6.62 2.30
CA TYR A 144 -3.07 6.33 3.47
C TYR A 144 -3.84 5.00 3.37
N CYS A 145 -4.34 4.62 2.18
CA CYS A 145 -4.86 3.27 1.95
C CYS A 145 -3.80 2.22 2.27
N SER A 146 -2.57 2.41 1.82
CA SER A 146 -1.47 1.48 2.05
C SER A 146 -1.19 1.27 3.52
N ILE A 147 -1.03 2.36 4.28
CA ILE A 147 -0.80 2.30 5.73
C ILE A 147 -1.92 1.50 6.41
N LEU A 148 -3.19 1.83 6.13
CA LEU A 148 -4.34 1.20 6.79
C LEU A 148 -4.50 -0.28 6.39
N PHE A 149 -4.31 -0.64 5.12
CA PHE A 149 -4.39 -2.02 4.66
C PHE A 149 -3.22 -2.87 5.19
N ILE A 150 -2.01 -2.33 5.25
CA ILE A 150 -0.85 -3.01 5.86
C ILE A 150 -1.10 -3.25 7.35
N THR A 151 -1.67 -2.28 8.07
CA THR A 151 -2.04 -2.45 9.48
C THR A 151 -3.10 -3.53 9.66
N CYS A 152 -4.17 -3.52 8.86
CA CYS A 152 -5.21 -4.55 8.88
C CYS A 152 -4.63 -5.94 8.57
N LEU A 153 -3.74 -6.02 7.58
CA LEU A 153 -3.05 -7.24 7.21
C LEU A 153 -2.18 -7.75 8.37
N SER A 154 -1.42 -6.87 9.03
CA SER A 154 -0.58 -7.20 10.18
C SER A 154 -1.39 -7.78 11.34
N VAL A 155 -2.50 -7.11 11.70
CA VAL A 155 -3.45 -7.58 12.73
C VAL A 155 -4.02 -8.94 12.34
N GLN A 156 -4.48 -9.09 11.09
CA GLN A 156 -5.04 -10.34 10.59
C GLN A 156 -4.03 -11.49 10.64
N ARG A 157 -2.75 -11.23 10.34
CA ARG A 157 -1.68 -12.24 10.42
C ARG A 157 -1.46 -12.70 11.85
N TYR A 158 -1.42 -11.76 12.81
CA TYR A 158 -1.31 -12.08 14.22
C TYR A 158 -2.48 -12.96 14.71
N TRP A 159 -3.73 -12.61 14.37
CA TRP A 159 -4.89 -13.38 14.78
C TRP A 159 -4.89 -14.82 14.25
N VAL A 160 -4.39 -15.06 13.04
CA VAL A 160 -4.29 -16.42 12.48
C VAL A 160 -3.27 -17.27 13.22
N VAL A 161 -2.19 -16.65 13.74
CA VAL A 161 -1.17 -17.34 14.53
C VAL A 161 -1.69 -17.69 15.93
N VAL A 162 -2.46 -16.78 16.55
CA VAL A 162 -2.95 -16.96 17.93
C VAL A 162 -4.22 -17.81 18.02
N ASP A 163 -5.11 -17.75 17.03
CA ASP A 163 -6.35 -18.51 16.99
C ASP A 163 -6.67 -19.03 15.56
N PRO A 164 -6.08 -20.19 15.18
CA PRO A 164 -6.23 -20.76 13.84
C PRO A 164 -7.62 -21.35 13.56
N LEU A 165 -8.43 -21.67 14.58
CA LEU A 165 -9.73 -22.35 14.45
C LEU A 165 -10.94 -21.41 14.35
N SER A 166 -10.70 -20.10 14.31
CA SER A 166 -11.76 -19.11 14.28
C SER A 166 -12.56 -19.10 12.95
N GLN A 167 -13.88 -19.07 13.08
CA GLN A 167 -14.90 -18.94 12.01
C GLN A 167 -14.50 -18.00 10.84
N THR A 168 -14.02 -18.59 9.74
CA THR A 168 -13.43 -17.87 8.59
C THR A 168 -14.45 -17.04 7.80
N LYS A 169 -15.70 -17.51 7.64
CA LYS A 169 -16.74 -16.82 6.87
C LYS A 169 -17.13 -15.46 7.48
N ARG A 170 -17.38 -15.42 8.80
CA ARG A 170 -17.70 -14.18 9.53
C ARG A 170 -16.57 -13.14 9.43
N LYS A 171 -15.31 -13.59 9.52
CA LYS A 171 -14.13 -12.71 9.38
C LYS A 171 -14.02 -12.11 7.98
N THR A 172 -14.46 -12.83 6.95
CA THR A 172 -14.42 -12.36 5.55
C THR A 172 -15.39 -11.20 5.32
N GLY A 173 -16.64 -11.29 5.81
CA GLY A 173 -17.60 -10.18 5.74
C GLY A 173 -17.11 -8.94 6.49
N ILE A 174 -16.50 -9.13 7.66
CA ILE A 174 -15.88 -8.03 8.43
C ILE A 174 -14.74 -7.38 7.62
N ALA A 175 -13.89 -8.16 6.96
CA ALA A 175 -12.79 -7.62 6.15
C ALA A 175 -13.28 -6.81 4.95
N PHE A 176 -14.37 -7.23 4.29
CA PHE A 176 -15.02 -6.42 3.26
C PHE A 176 -15.55 -5.10 3.82
N GLY A 177 -16.28 -5.14 4.94
CA GLY A 177 -16.78 -3.93 5.60
C GLY A 177 -15.67 -2.98 6.03
N ILE A 178 -14.58 -3.50 6.60
CA ILE A 178 -13.38 -2.70 6.94
C ILE A 178 -12.77 -2.08 5.68
N SER A 179 -12.67 -2.82 4.58
CA SER A 179 -12.10 -2.30 3.34
C SER A 179 -12.94 -1.15 2.77
N ILE A 180 -14.27 -1.29 2.77
CA ILE A 180 -15.19 -0.21 2.37
C ILE A 180 -15.02 1.00 3.28
N ALA A 181 -14.94 0.79 4.60
CA ALA A 181 -14.72 1.87 5.55
C ALA A 181 -13.39 2.60 5.31
N ILE A 182 -12.31 1.88 5.02
CA ILE A 182 -11.01 2.47 4.67
C ILE A 182 -11.13 3.34 3.42
N TRP A 183 -11.76 2.83 2.35
CA TRP A 183 -11.98 3.61 1.13
C TRP A 183 -12.77 4.88 1.40
N ILE A 184 -13.85 4.81 2.19
CA ILE A 184 -14.65 5.98 2.56
C ILE A 184 -13.81 6.97 3.36
N ILE A 185 -13.12 6.54 4.40
CA ILE A 185 -12.30 7.40 5.26
C ILE A 185 -11.20 8.09 4.48
N VAL A 186 -10.49 7.34 3.62
CA VAL A 186 -9.41 7.91 2.80
C VAL A 186 -9.98 8.87 1.76
N SER A 187 -11.09 8.52 1.10
CA SER A 187 -11.74 9.41 0.13
C SER A 187 -12.17 10.71 0.79
N LEU A 188 -12.86 10.65 1.93
CA LEU A 188 -13.26 11.82 2.73
C LEU A 188 -12.05 12.62 3.18
N GLY A 189 -10.99 11.95 3.64
CA GLY A 189 -9.74 12.58 4.05
C GLY A 189 -9.02 13.30 2.91
N THR A 190 -9.17 12.86 1.67
CA THR A 190 -8.58 13.53 0.49
C THR A 190 -9.43 14.66 -0.09
N ILE A 191 -10.70 14.84 0.32
CA ILE A 191 -11.59 15.88 -0.21
C ILE A 191 -10.95 17.28 -0.19
N PRO A 192 -10.31 17.74 0.90
CA PRO A 192 -9.71 19.08 0.92
C PRO A 192 -8.67 19.31 -0.19
N LEU A 193 -7.99 18.26 -0.65
CA LEU A 193 -7.00 18.35 -1.75
C LEU A 193 -7.66 18.60 -3.11
N TYR A 194 -8.91 18.17 -3.29
CA TYR A 194 -9.67 18.40 -4.53
C TYR A 194 -10.34 19.78 -4.54
N LEU A 195 -10.63 20.35 -3.37
CA LEU A 195 -11.30 21.66 -3.25
C LEU A 195 -10.33 22.84 -3.37
N VAL A 196 -9.05 22.59 -3.19
CA VAL A 196 -7.97 23.59 -3.21
C VAL A 196 -7.24 23.52 -4.54
N ASP A 197 -6.97 24.68 -5.14
CA ASP A 197 -6.16 24.75 -6.36
C ASP A 197 -4.74 24.23 -6.10
N GLN A 198 -4.32 23.29 -6.94
CA GLN A 198 -3.05 22.58 -6.81
C GLN A 198 -2.02 23.10 -7.81
N THR A 199 -2.44 23.86 -8.83
CA THR A 199 -1.52 24.47 -9.80
C THR A 199 -1.15 25.90 -9.44
N VAL A 200 0.13 26.23 -9.54
CA VAL A 200 0.64 27.59 -9.28
C VAL A 200 1.54 28.04 -10.43
N PRO A 201 1.21 29.15 -11.12
CA PRO A 201 2.09 29.71 -12.13
C PRO A 201 3.31 30.36 -11.47
N ARG A 202 4.49 30.15 -12.06
CA ARG A 202 5.77 30.76 -11.66
C ARG A 202 6.28 31.64 -12.81
N PRO A 203 5.95 32.95 -12.80
CA PRO A 203 6.30 33.85 -13.90
C PRO A 203 7.81 33.91 -14.20
N ASN A 204 8.65 33.88 -13.16
CA ASN A 204 10.12 33.93 -13.29
C ASN A 204 10.70 32.77 -14.09
N LEU A 205 10.06 31.59 -14.01
CA LEU A 205 10.50 30.37 -14.67
C LEU A 205 9.67 30.02 -15.92
N ASN A 206 8.58 30.76 -16.17
CA ASN A 206 7.59 30.47 -17.20
C ASN A 206 7.06 29.02 -17.15
N ILE A 207 6.82 28.51 -15.93
CA ILE A 207 6.27 27.16 -15.68
C ILE A 207 5.02 27.23 -14.80
N THR A 208 4.18 26.21 -14.87
CA THR A 208 3.10 25.98 -13.90
C THR A 208 3.42 24.74 -13.07
N THR A 209 3.66 24.90 -11.77
CA THR A 209 3.94 23.76 -10.89
C THR A 209 2.65 23.10 -10.44
N CYS A 210 2.66 21.77 -10.26
CA CYS A 210 1.53 21.00 -9.72
C CYS A 210 1.89 20.44 -8.34
N HIS A 211 1.24 20.94 -7.28
CA HIS A 211 1.39 20.54 -5.86
C HIS A 211 2.78 20.77 -5.23
N ASP A 212 3.85 20.85 -6.03
CA ASP A 212 5.21 21.04 -5.58
C ASP A 212 5.40 22.37 -4.84
N VAL A 213 4.65 23.41 -5.17
CA VAL A 213 4.62 24.67 -4.43
C VAL A 213 3.16 25.12 -4.36
N LEU A 214 2.61 25.24 -3.14
CA LEU A 214 1.23 25.73 -2.94
C LEU A 214 1.20 27.24 -2.68
N PRO A 215 0.12 27.95 -3.09
CA PRO A 215 -0.04 29.37 -2.83
C PRO A 215 -0.02 29.68 -1.32
N ARG A 216 0.66 30.78 -0.93
CA ARG A 216 0.85 31.15 0.50
C ARG A 216 -0.48 31.42 1.22
N ASP A 217 -1.49 31.89 0.52
CA ASP A 217 -2.84 32.17 1.02
C ASP A 217 -3.58 30.88 1.42
N VAL A 218 -3.54 29.85 0.58
CA VAL A 218 -4.08 28.50 0.87
C VAL A 218 -3.36 27.86 2.07
N LEU A 219 -2.07 28.14 2.21
CA LEU A 219 -1.18 27.59 3.23
C LEU A 219 -1.44 28.10 4.64
N THR A 220 -1.93 29.34 4.76
CA THR A 220 -2.12 30.03 6.05
C THR A 220 -3.37 29.59 6.82
N ASN A 221 -4.40 29.05 6.16
CA ASN A 221 -5.71 28.77 6.77
C ASN A 221 -6.13 27.29 6.66
N ASN A 222 -5.41 26.38 7.33
CA ASN A 222 -5.83 25.00 7.72
C ASN A 222 -5.01 23.83 7.13
N LEU A 223 -4.12 24.01 6.15
CA LEU A 223 -3.34 22.88 5.59
C LEU A 223 -2.38 22.24 6.60
N PHE A 224 -1.69 23.03 7.43
CA PHE A 224 -0.87 22.47 8.51
C PHE A 224 -1.69 21.61 9.47
N SER A 225 -2.85 22.10 9.93
CA SER A 225 -3.72 21.36 10.83
C SER A 225 -4.26 20.09 10.15
N TYR A 226 -4.61 20.17 8.87
CA TYR A 226 -5.04 19.04 8.05
C TYR A 226 -3.98 17.94 7.97
N PHE A 227 -2.76 18.27 7.55
CA PHE A 227 -1.67 17.28 7.45
C PHE A 227 -1.21 16.78 8.80
N LEU A 228 -1.25 17.61 9.85
CA LEU A 228 -0.99 17.18 11.22
C LEU A 228 -2.02 16.15 11.70
N SER A 229 -3.31 16.40 11.46
CA SER A 229 -4.39 15.46 11.80
C SER A 229 -4.23 14.12 11.06
N LEU A 230 -3.86 14.14 9.78
CA LEU A 230 -3.57 12.92 9.02
C LEU A 230 -2.32 12.20 9.54
N ALA A 231 -1.26 12.93 9.85
CA ALA A 231 -0.03 12.37 10.39
C ALA A 231 -0.27 11.69 11.76
N ILE A 232 -1.11 12.27 12.62
CA ILE A 232 -1.43 11.68 13.93
C ILE A 232 -2.43 10.52 13.77
N GLY A 233 -3.57 10.75 13.12
CA GLY A 233 -4.68 9.80 13.07
C GLY A 233 -4.44 8.62 12.12
N VAL A 234 -3.82 8.87 10.97
CA VAL A 234 -3.73 7.89 9.87
C VAL A 234 -2.31 7.36 9.68
N PHE A 235 -1.28 8.02 10.21
CA PHE A 235 0.09 7.51 10.19
C PHE A 235 0.56 7.03 11.56
N PHE A 236 0.61 7.89 12.57
CA PHE A 236 1.21 7.57 13.88
C PHE A 236 0.45 6.44 14.59
N PHE A 237 -0.88 6.54 14.65
CA PHE A 237 -1.69 5.51 15.30
C PHE A 237 -1.57 4.13 14.61
N PRO A 238 -1.70 4.00 13.27
CA PRO A 238 -1.44 2.73 12.59
C PRO A 238 0.00 2.22 12.72
N ALA A 239 1.00 3.11 12.76
CA ALA A 239 2.41 2.74 12.97
C ALA A 239 2.62 2.09 14.34
N VAL A 240 2.08 2.69 15.41
CA VAL A 240 2.15 2.15 16.77
C VAL A 240 1.44 0.80 16.84
N LEU A 241 0.23 0.71 16.28
CA LEU A 241 -0.51 -0.56 16.25
C LEU A 241 0.28 -1.66 15.53
N THR A 242 0.80 -1.35 14.34
CA THR A 242 1.57 -2.31 13.52
C THR A 242 2.80 -2.80 14.28
N THR A 243 3.50 -1.90 14.95
CA THR A 243 4.67 -2.21 15.79
C THR A 243 4.29 -3.15 16.93
N VAL A 244 3.26 -2.81 17.71
CA VAL A 244 2.78 -3.65 18.83
C VAL A 244 2.40 -5.05 18.34
N VAL A 245 1.63 -5.13 17.25
CA VAL A 245 1.19 -6.40 16.66
C VAL A 245 2.37 -7.25 16.23
N TYR A 246 3.41 -6.67 15.62
CA TYR A 246 4.58 -7.43 15.22
C TYR A 246 5.46 -7.86 16.39
N VAL A 247 5.61 -7.04 17.42
CA VAL A 247 6.29 -7.45 18.67
C VAL A 247 5.57 -8.66 19.29
N LEU A 248 4.24 -8.63 19.36
CA LEU A 248 3.45 -9.76 19.85
C LEU A 248 3.60 -10.99 18.95
N MET A 249 3.58 -10.81 17.62
CA MET A 249 3.78 -11.89 16.67
C MET A 249 5.15 -12.55 16.83
N ILE A 250 6.22 -11.77 17.03
CA ILE A 250 7.57 -12.31 17.28
C ILE A 250 7.59 -13.11 18.58
N ARG A 251 6.98 -12.61 19.67
CA ARG A 251 6.95 -13.32 20.97
C ARG A 251 6.29 -14.68 20.87
N VAL A 252 5.11 -14.75 20.23
CA VAL A 252 4.36 -16.01 20.04
C VAL A 252 5.14 -17.00 19.16
N LEU A 253 5.86 -16.49 18.16
CA LEU A 253 6.62 -17.32 17.23
C LEU A 253 7.97 -17.78 17.79
N SER A 254 8.50 -17.07 18.79
CA SER A 254 9.70 -17.47 19.53
C SER A 254 9.40 -18.48 20.63
N SER A 255 8.19 -18.50 21.19
CA SER A 255 7.78 -19.48 22.20
C SER A 255 7.38 -20.85 21.62
N SER A 256 7.22 -20.97 20.30
CA SER A 256 6.87 -22.23 19.62
C SER A 256 8.13 -22.91 19.07
N VAL A 257 8.87 -23.61 19.93
CA VAL A 257 10.27 -24.03 19.69
C VAL A 257 10.44 -25.36 18.93
N THR A 258 9.42 -26.19 18.68
CA THR A 258 9.70 -27.64 18.53
C THR A 258 9.40 -28.35 17.21
N GLU A 259 9.20 -27.69 16.05
CA GLU A 259 9.04 -28.44 14.76
C GLU A 259 9.66 -27.77 13.53
N GLU A 260 10.21 -28.59 12.62
CA GLU A 260 10.90 -28.19 11.38
C GLU A 260 10.01 -27.37 10.42
N HIS A 261 8.69 -27.64 10.40
CA HIS A 261 7.71 -26.87 9.63
C HIS A 261 7.47 -25.46 10.18
N VAL A 262 7.64 -25.25 11.50
CA VAL A 262 7.53 -23.93 12.15
C VAL A 262 8.67 -23.02 11.70
N GLY A 263 9.86 -23.56 11.42
CA GLY A 263 11.01 -22.79 10.95
C GLY A 263 10.78 -22.03 9.64
N LYS A 264 10.10 -22.66 8.65
CA LYS A 264 9.76 -22.01 7.37
C LYS A 264 8.71 -20.91 7.54
N GLN A 265 7.69 -21.14 8.37
CA GLN A 265 6.66 -20.14 8.67
C GLN A 265 7.24 -18.96 9.46
N ARG A 266 8.11 -19.22 10.43
CA ARG A 266 8.88 -18.23 11.19
C ARG A 266 9.74 -17.36 10.31
N ARG A 267 10.52 -17.95 9.40
CA ARG A 267 11.35 -17.19 8.46
C ARG A 267 10.53 -16.28 7.55
N ARG A 268 9.34 -16.73 7.09
CA ARG A 268 8.43 -15.88 6.29
C ARG A 268 7.86 -14.73 7.10
N ALA A 269 7.47 -14.98 8.34
CA ALA A 269 6.97 -13.94 9.24
C ALA A 269 8.05 -12.88 9.50
N ILE A 270 9.30 -13.28 9.78
CA ILE A 270 10.43 -12.36 9.95
C ILE A 270 10.67 -11.54 8.67
N LYS A 271 10.70 -12.18 7.49
CA LYS A 271 10.84 -11.45 6.22
C LYS A 271 9.72 -10.44 5.99
N LEU A 272 8.47 -10.79 6.34
CA LEU A 272 7.34 -9.85 6.27
C LEU A 272 7.54 -8.65 7.20
N ILE A 273 8.02 -8.87 8.44
CA ILE A 273 8.32 -7.78 9.38
C ILE A 273 9.39 -6.86 8.81
N VAL A 274 10.46 -7.42 8.22
CA VAL A 274 11.53 -6.62 7.60
C VAL A 274 10.97 -5.79 6.44
N VAL A 275 10.13 -6.36 5.58
CA VAL A 275 9.50 -5.61 4.47
C VAL A 275 8.63 -4.47 5.00
N VAL A 276 7.78 -4.72 6.00
CA VAL A 276 6.93 -3.66 6.55
C VAL A 276 7.74 -2.60 7.28
N LEU A 277 8.82 -2.98 7.98
CA LEU A 277 9.74 -2.02 8.58
C LEU A 277 10.37 -1.12 7.51
N VAL A 278 10.83 -1.67 6.39
CA VAL A 278 11.37 -0.89 5.27
C VAL A 278 10.32 0.09 4.73
N LEU A 279 9.06 -0.33 4.55
CA LEU A 279 7.98 0.56 4.13
C LEU A 279 7.78 1.74 5.10
N TYR A 280 7.76 1.48 6.40
CA TYR A 280 7.63 2.55 7.38
C TYR A 280 8.85 3.47 7.40
N LEU A 281 10.07 2.92 7.36
CA LEU A 281 11.31 3.71 7.46
C LEU A 281 11.63 4.51 6.20
N VAL A 282 11.31 4.00 5.02
CA VAL A 282 11.67 4.61 3.74
C VAL A 282 10.49 5.38 3.13
N CYS A 283 9.27 4.80 3.18
CA CYS A 283 8.15 5.32 2.42
C CYS A 283 7.17 6.15 3.24
N PHE A 284 6.86 5.78 4.49
CA PHE A 284 5.77 6.44 5.24
C PHE A 284 6.25 7.45 6.28
N ALA A 285 7.23 7.10 7.11
CA ALA A 285 7.68 7.96 8.20
C ALA A 285 8.40 9.22 7.71
N PRO A 286 9.39 9.14 6.79
CA PRO A 286 10.07 10.34 6.33
C PRO A 286 9.11 11.34 5.68
N SER A 287 8.15 10.81 4.90
CA SER A 287 7.18 11.61 4.16
C SER A 287 6.18 12.29 5.08
N ASN A 288 5.55 11.58 6.03
CA ASN A 288 4.62 12.21 6.97
C ASN A 288 5.32 13.19 7.93
N ILE A 289 6.55 12.89 8.36
CA ILE A 289 7.34 13.79 9.21
C ILE A 289 7.69 15.06 8.44
N LEU A 290 8.29 14.96 7.25
CA LEU A 290 8.68 16.14 6.48
C LEU A 290 7.48 16.91 5.93
N LEU A 291 6.34 16.26 5.67
CA LEU A 291 5.09 16.93 5.36
C LEU A 291 4.70 17.89 6.50
N VAL A 292 4.60 17.38 7.73
CA VAL A 292 4.26 18.21 8.90
C VAL A 292 5.32 19.29 9.13
N VAL A 293 6.62 18.95 9.03
CA VAL A 293 7.71 19.91 9.23
C VAL A 293 7.66 21.01 8.17
N HIS A 294 7.51 20.66 6.90
CA HIS A 294 7.44 21.61 5.79
C HIS A 294 6.28 22.60 5.97
N TYR A 295 5.06 22.11 6.19
CA TYR A 295 3.90 22.98 6.39
C TYR A 295 3.97 23.77 7.72
N SER A 296 4.63 23.24 8.76
CA SER A 296 4.86 23.99 10.01
C SER A 296 5.84 25.16 9.79
N LEU A 297 6.93 24.92 9.06
CA LEU A 297 7.94 25.95 8.76
C LEU A 297 7.34 27.05 7.90
N ILE A 298 6.49 26.70 6.92
CA ILE A 298 5.85 27.74 6.12
C ILE A 298 4.82 28.52 6.94
N LYS A 299 4.06 27.87 7.82
CA LYS A 299 3.10 28.56 8.71
C LYS A 299 3.79 29.54 9.67
N TYR A 300 4.89 29.14 10.31
CA TYR A 300 5.52 29.93 11.38
C TYR A 300 6.70 30.80 10.93
N LYS A 301 7.46 30.37 9.92
CA LYS A 301 8.66 31.06 9.42
C LYS A 301 8.49 31.64 8.01
N ALA A 302 7.37 31.37 7.34
CA ALA A 302 7.08 31.84 5.98
C ALA A 302 8.11 31.39 4.92
N TYR A 303 8.89 30.34 5.20
CA TYR A 303 9.77 29.65 4.25
C TYR A 303 10.12 28.24 4.76
N SER A 304 10.56 27.36 3.86
CA SER A 304 10.99 26.01 4.19
C SER A 304 12.35 25.67 3.57
N ASN A 305 13.39 25.61 4.40
CA ASN A 305 14.72 25.16 3.97
C ASN A 305 14.81 23.63 3.74
N VAL A 306 13.73 22.89 4.02
CA VAL A 306 13.65 21.43 3.85
C VAL A 306 12.94 21.02 2.57
N TYR A 307 12.69 21.95 1.65
CA TYR A 307 11.92 21.72 0.43
C TYR A 307 12.47 20.58 -0.44
N ALA A 308 13.78 20.58 -0.72
CA ALA A 308 14.43 19.50 -1.47
C ALA A 308 14.27 18.13 -0.78
N GLY A 309 14.38 18.10 0.55
CA GLY A 309 14.14 16.89 1.35
C GLY A 309 12.69 16.43 1.26
N TYR A 310 11.74 17.35 1.36
CA TYR A 310 10.30 17.10 1.25
C TYR A 310 9.94 16.43 -0.09
N ILE A 311 10.35 17.02 -1.21
CA ILE A 311 10.09 16.45 -2.55
C ILE A 311 10.75 15.07 -2.69
N THR A 312 11.98 14.91 -2.18
CA THR A 312 12.69 13.63 -2.20
C THR A 312 11.93 12.55 -1.44
N VAL A 313 11.44 12.82 -0.23
CA VAL A 313 10.70 11.80 0.54
C VAL A 313 9.31 11.52 -0.02
N LEU A 314 8.66 12.46 -0.72
CA LEU A 314 7.43 12.17 -1.48
C LEU A 314 7.70 11.28 -2.70
N CYS A 315 8.89 11.37 -3.29
CA CYS A 315 9.32 10.41 -4.29
C CYS A 315 9.53 9.02 -3.69
N LEU A 316 10.25 8.95 -2.57
CA LEU A 316 10.52 7.68 -1.89
C LEU A 316 9.25 7.03 -1.32
N SER A 317 8.23 7.80 -0.95
CA SER A 317 6.93 7.24 -0.54
C SER A 317 6.28 6.41 -1.65
N SER A 318 6.48 6.82 -2.90
CA SER A 318 5.92 6.14 -4.08
C SER A 318 6.55 4.76 -4.34
N LEU A 319 7.69 4.45 -3.69
CA LEU A 319 8.30 3.12 -3.75
C LEU A 319 7.47 2.05 -3.02
N ASN A 320 6.50 2.45 -2.20
CA ASN A 320 5.62 1.50 -1.50
C ASN A 320 4.98 0.51 -2.48
N SER A 321 4.48 0.99 -3.62
CA SER A 321 3.83 0.17 -4.64
C SER A 321 4.78 -0.83 -5.31
N CYS A 322 6.11 -0.63 -5.23
CA CYS A 322 7.11 -1.61 -5.69
C CYS A 322 7.45 -2.64 -4.61
N ILE A 323 7.26 -2.27 -3.34
CA ILE A 323 7.60 -3.10 -2.18
C ILE A 323 6.39 -3.99 -1.78
N ASP A 324 5.17 -3.56 -2.03
CA ASP A 324 3.95 -4.32 -1.72
C ASP A 324 3.88 -5.72 -2.37
N PRO A 325 4.37 -5.95 -3.61
CA PRO A 325 4.55 -7.30 -4.16
C PRO A 325 5.34 -8.27 -3.28
N PHE A 326 6.28 -7.78 -2.46
CA PHE A 326 7.00 -8.62 -1.50
C PHE A 326 6.11 -9.05 -0.32
N ILE A 327 5.22 -8.16 0.15
CA ILE A 327 4.18 -8.52 1.13
C ILE A 327 3.31 -9.64 0.58
N TYR A 328 2.82 -9.48 -0.65
CA TYR A 328 1.99 -10.48 -1.33
C TYR A 328 2.71 -11.84 -1.43
N TYR A 329 4.00 -11.83 -1.77
CA TYR A 329 4.82 -13.03 -1.90
C TYR A 329 5.02 -13.78 -0.57
N PHE A 330 5.18 -13.05 0.54
CA PHE A 330 5.36 -13.66 1.87
C PHE A 330 4.03 -14.12 2.49
N VAL A 331 2.92 -13.47 2.15
CA VAL A 331 1.59 -13.78 2.72
C VAL A 331 0.83 -14.82 1.89
N SER A 332 0.73 -14.64 0.57
CA SER A 332 -0.08 -15.49 -0.31
C SER A 332 0.74 -16.62 -0.93
N LYS A 333 0.23 -17.85 -0.80
CA LYS A 333 0.80 -19.00 -1.51
C LYS A 333 0.47 -18.92 -3.00
N ASP A 334 -0.77 -18.61 -3.34
CA ASP A 334 -1.25 -18.54 -4.72
C ASP A 334 -0.46 -17.52 -5.53
N PHE A 335 -0.25 -16.31 -5.00
CA PHE A 335 0.55 -15.29 -5.67
C PHE A 335 1.99 -15.74 -5.88
N ARG A 336 2.62 -16.30 -4.84
CA ARG A 336 3.97 -16.84 -4.93
C ARG A 336 4.10 -17.95 -5.98
N ASP A 337 3.11 -18.83 -6.10
CA ASP A 337 3.14 -19.92 -7.08
C ASP A 337 3.00 -19.37 -8.51
N HIS A 338 2.17 -18.35 -8.74
CA HIS A 338 2.07 -17.65 -10.03
C HIS A 338 3.34 -16.87 -10.38
N VAL A 339 3.92 -16.14 -9.43
CA VAL A 339 5.19 -15.42 -9.63
C VAL A 339 6.31 -16.39 -9.95
N LYS A 340 6.40 -17.52 -9.24
CA LYS A 340 7.37 -18.58 -9.56
C LYS A 340 7.14 -19.14 -10.95
N ASN A 341 5.91 -19.42 -11.35
CA ASN A 341 5.62 -19.94 -12.68
C ASN A 341 5.95 -18.92 -13.80
N ALA A 342 5.73 -17.63 -13.54
CA ALA A 342 6.04 -16.54 -14.47
C ALA A 342 7.56 -16.30 -14.58
N LEU A 343 8.28 -16.18 -13.44
CA LEU A 343 9.71 -15.90 -13.41
C LEU A 343 10.59 -17.10 -13.78
N ILE A 344 10.18 -18.32 -13.41
CA ILE A 344 10.97 -19.52 -13.70
C ILE A 344 10.82 -19.94 -15.16
N CYS A 345 9.97 -19.26 -15.96
CA CYS A 345 9.68 -19.64 -17.35
C CYS A 345 9.63 -21.16 -17.46
N ARG A 346 8.62 -21.78 -16.81
CA ARG A 346 8.44 -23.23 -16.93
C ARG A 346 8.25 -23.47 -18.43
N SER A 347 9.35 -23.89 -19.07
CA SER A 347 9.47 -24.10 -20.49
C SER A 347 8.19 -24.78 -20.94
N VAL A 348 7.60 -24.27 -22.02
CA VAL A 348 6.43 -24.85 -22.69
C VAL A 348 6.54 -26.38 -22.85
N ARG A 349 7.75 -26.97 -22.76
CA ARG A 349 8.03 -28.41 -22.64
C ARG A 349 7.44 -29.12 -21.41
N THR A 350 7.35 -28.52 -20.23
CA THR A 350 6.90 -29.25 -19.01
C THR A 350 5.38 -29.42 -18.96
N VAL A 351 4.62 -28.43 -19.48
CA VAL A 351 3.17 -28.54 -19.65
C VAL A 351 2.84 -29.59 -20.72
N LYS A 352 3.59 -29.59 -21.84
CA LYS A 352 3.46 -30.61 -22.89
C LYS A 352 3.81 -32.01 -22.37
N ARG A 353 4.84 -32.16 -21.52
CA ARG A 353 5.18 -33.45 -20.86
C ARG A 353 4.07 -33.95 -19.94
N MET A 354 3.49 -33.11 -19.08
CA MET A 354 2.37 -33.53 -18.22
C MET A 354 1.11 -33.91 -19.01
N GLN A 355 0.84 -33.23 -20.12
CA GLN A 355 -0.28 -33.55 -21.00
C GLN A 355 -0.07 -34.89 -21.72
N VAL A 356 1.15 -35.18 -22.19
CA VAL A 356 1.49 -36.50 -22.77
C VAL A 356 1.40 -37.61 -21.71
N SER A 357 1.85 -37.37 -20.47
CA SER A 357 1.72 -38.34 -19.36
C SER A 357 0.26 -38.66 -19.05
N PHE A 358 -0.62 -37.66 -18.99
CA PHE A 358 -2.06 -37.88 -18.76
C PHE A 358 -2.74 -38.60 -19.93
N THR A 359 -2.31 -38.33 -21.17
CA THR A 359 -2.86 -39.00 -22.37
C THR A 359 -2.42 -40.48 -22.42
N SER A 360 -1.18 -40.78 -22.01
CA SER A 360 -0.67 -42.17 -21.90
C SER A 360 -1.39 -42.98 -20.82
N LEU A 361 -1.69 -42.37 -19.66
CA LEU A 361 -2.52 -43.01 -18.63
C LEU A 361 -3.95 -43.26 -19.10
N LYS A 362 -4.52 -42.36 -19.91
CA LYS A 362 -5.89 -42.52 -20.45
C LYS A 362 -5.97 -43.62 -21.51
N TYR A 363 -4.89 -43.85 -22.27
CA TYR A 363 -4.79 -44.95 -23.23
C TYR A 363 -4.58 -46.31 -22.53
N SER A 364 -3.71 -46.36 -21.51
CA SER A 364 -3.48 -47.56 -20.69
C SER A 364 -4.72 -47.99 -19.89
N LYS A 365 -5.53 -47.04 -19.41
CA LYS A 365 -6.83 -47.36 -18.78
C LYS A 365 -7.88 -47.88 -19.77
N ARG A 366 -7.76 -47.54 -21.06
CA ARG A 366 -8.70 -47.97 -22.11
C ARG A 366 -8.32 -49.34 -22.68
N SER A 367 -7.04 -49.70 -22.69
CA SER A 367 -6.59 -51.05 -23.09
C SER A 367 -6.93 -52.12 -22.05
N ASN A 368 -6.98 -51.78 -20.75
CA ASN A 368 -7.36 -52.72 -19.69
C ASN A 368 -8.86 -53.03 -19.61
N ILE A 369 -9.70 -52.41 -20.45
CA ILE A 369 -11.16 -52.65 -20.48
C ILE A 369 -11.55 -53.72 -21.53
N TYR A 370 -10.63 -54.14 -22.41
CA TYR A 370 -10.92 -55.10 -23.49
C TYR A 370 -10.36 -56.53 -23.28
N THR A 371 -9.79 -56.84 -22.12
CA THR A 371 -9.32 -58.21 -21.81
C THR A 371 -9.85 -58.67 -20.45
N SER A 372 -11.15 -58.98 -20.42
CA SER A 372 -11.72 -59.94 -19.48
C SER A 372 -13.06 -60.47 -20.01
N SER A 373 -13.03 -61.21 -21.12
CA SER A 373 -14.11 -62.15 -21.44
C SER A 373 -13.80 -63.48 -20.77
N SER A 374 -14.59 -63.78 -19.74
CA SER A 374 -14.64 -65.06 -19.06
C SER A 374 -15.17 -66.14 -20.01
N GLY A 375 -14.38 -67.19 -20.24
CA GLY A 375 -14.89 -68.48 -20.73
C GLY A 375 -15.63 -69.18 -19.60
N SER A 376 -16.93 -69.38 -19.79
CA SER A 376 -17.79 -70.23 -18.97
C SER A 376 -17.69 -71.69 -19.45
N THR A 377 -17.38 -72.63 -18.55
CA THR A 377 -17.72 -74.04 -18.75
C THR A 377 -18.29 -74.60 -17.46
N SER A 378 -19.47 -75.21 -17.62
CA SER A 378 -20.41 -75.62 -16.59
C SER A 378 -20.04 -76.96 -15.95
N ASN A 379 -20.47 -77.13 -14.69
CA ASN A 379 -20.49 -78.37 -13.91
C ASN A 379 -21.23 -79.52 -14.62
N THR A 380 -20.83 -80.77 -14.33
CA THR A 380 -21.79 -81.85 -14.01
C THR A 380 -21.16 -82.95 -13.16
N ASN A 381 -21.97 -83.47 -12.24
CA ASN A 381 -21.72 -84.56 -11.30
C ASN A 381 -21.29 -85.88 -11.97
N CYS A 382 -20.28 -86.55 -11.42
CA CYS A 382 -20.30 -87.87 -10.78
C CYS A 382 -18.89 -88.24 -10.31
#